data_AF-A0A497IMD0-F1
#
_entry.id   AF-A0A497IMD0-F1
#
_cell.length_a   1.000
_cell.length_b   1.000
_cell.length_c   1.000
_cell.angle_alpha   90.00
_cell.angle_beta   90.00
_cell.angle_gamma   90.00
#
_symmetry.space_group_name_H-M   'P 1'
#
loop_
_entity.id
_entity.type
_entity.pdbx_description
1 polymer ?
#
loop_
_entity_poly.entity_id
_entity_poly.type
_entity_poly.pdbx_seq_one_letter_code
_entity_poly.pdbx_strand_id
1 'polypeptide(L)' 'MTLAEEQFGRLEYLLGKSQSIQLTPKEEKELRNLIEIEQPKAKDTNLDDLISLGLILVGAYVLLKALSK' A
#
# COMPACT_ATOMS: atom_id res chain seq x y z
N MET A 1 -3.16 12.63 0.47
CA MET A 1 -2.81 11.41 -0.27
C MET A 1 -3.01 11.67 -1.75
N THR A 2 -2.09 11.17 -2.55
CA THR A 2 -2.01 11.28 -4.02
C THR A 2 -2.74 10.13 -4.72
N LEU A 3 -2.80 8.95 -4.08
CA LEU A 3 -3.55 7.78 -4.56
C LEU A 3 -5.03 8.11 -4.72
N ALA A 4 -5.60 7.73 -5.86
CA ALA A 4 -7.05 7.75 -6.06
C ALA A 4 -7.72 6.65 -5.22
N GLU A 5 -9.03 6.79 -4.96
CA GLU A 5 -9.79 5.85 -4.13
C GLU A 5 -9.74 4.40 -4.64
N GLU A 6 -9.80 4.20 -5.97
CA GLU A 6 -9.65 2.86 -6.58
C GLU A 6 -8.25 2.27 -6.34
N GLN A 7 -7.21 3.10 -6.44
CA GLN A 7 -5.83 2.68 -6.22
C GLN A 7 -5.58 2.37 -4.74
N PHE A 8 -6.23 3.11 -3.84
CA PHE A 8 -6.20 2.84 -2.41
C PHE A 8 -6.90 1.52 -2.07
N GLY A 9 -8.09 1.26 -2.62
CA GLY A 9 -8.78 -0.02 -2.45
C GLY A 9 -7.96 -1.20 -2.97
N ARG A 10 -7.22 -1.01 -4.07
CA ARG A 10 -6.29 -2.01 -4.60
C ARG A 10 -5.10 -2.25 -3.66
N LEU A 11 -4.54 -1.19 -3.08
CA LEU A 11 -3.46 -1.26 -2.10
C LEU A 11 -3.91 -2.00 -0.84
N GLU A 12 -5.09 -1.69 -0.29
CA GLU A 12 -5.68 -2.41 0.84
C GLU A 12 -5.87 -3.90 0.54
N TYR A 13 -6.38 -4.23 -0.64
CA TYR A 13 -6.58 -5.61 -1.07
C TYR A 13 -5.26 -6.40 -1.11
N LEU A 14 -4.21 -5.83 -1.72
CA LEU A 14 -2.91 -6.49 -1.83
C LEU A 14 -2.25 -6.67 -0.47
N LEU A 15 -2.36 -5.67 0.42
CA LEU A 15 -1.86 -5.77 1.79
C LEU A 15 -2.62 -6.84 2.59
N GLY A 16 -3.95 -6.86 2.51
CA GLY A 16 -4.75 -7.90 3.17
C GLY A 16 -4.44 -9.30 2.64
N LYS A 17 -4.24 -9.43 1.32
CA LYS A 17 -3.81 -10.69 0.70
C LYS A 17 -2.46 -11.12 1.25
N SER A 18 -1.48 -10.22 1.33
CA SER A 18 -0.11 -10.53 1.81
C SER A 18 -0.06 -11.12 3.23
N GLN A 19 -1.05 -10.79 4.08
CA GLN A 19 -1.16 -11.36 5.43
C GLN A 19 -1.72 -12.79 5.45
N SER A 20 -2.49 -13.17 4.43
CA SER A 20 -3.16 -14.47 4.37
C SER A 20 -2.45 -15.45 3.43
N ILE A 21 -1.91 -14.96 2.31
CA ILE A 21 -1.30 -15.74 1.24
C ILE A 21 -0.15 -14.91 0.65
N GLN A 22 0.92 -15.60 0.23
CA GLN A 22 2.02 -14.95 -0.49
C GLN A 22 1.53 -14.25 -1.77
N LEU A 23 2.03 -13.03 -2.00
CA LEU A 23 1.79 -12.31 -3.23
C LEU A 23 2.53 -12.97 -4.38
N THR A 24 1.92 -12.94 -5.56
CA THR A 24 2.64 -13.31 -6.79
C THR A 24 3.62 -12.21 -7.18
N PRO A 25 4.68 -12.48 -7.96
CA PRO A 25 5.62 -11.44 -8.40
C PRO A 25 4.96 -10.27 -9.15
N LYS A 26 3.84 -10.54 -9.83
CA LYS A 26 3.03 -9.50 -10.49
C LYS A 26 2.34 -8.60 -9.47
N GLU A 27 1.79 -9.18 -8.41
CA GLU A 27 1.11 -8.46 -7.33
C GLU A 27 2.09 -7.69 -6.45
N GLU A 28 3.28 -8.22 -6.19
CA GLU A 28 4.34 -7.48 -5.49
C GLU A 28 4.77 -6.24 -6.28
N LYS A 29 4.94 -6.40 -7.60
CA LYS A 29 5.24 -5.27 -8.49
C LYS A 29 4.12 -4.24 -8.49
N GLU A 30 2.87 -4.69 -8.48
CA GLU A 30 1.70 -3.83 -8.41
C GLU A 30 1.66 -3.05 -7.08
N LEU A 31 1.84 -3.74 -5.96
CA LEU A 31 1.93 -3.14 -4.62
C LEU A 31 3.05 -2.10 -4.56
N ARG A 32 4.21 -2.39 -5.15
CA ARG A 32 5.34 -1.47 -5.22
C ARG A 32 5.01 -0.21 -6.00
N ASN A 33 4.40 -0.35 -7.17
CA ASN A 33 3.99 0.80 -7.98
C ASN A 33 3.00 1.69 -7.22
N LEU A 34 2.03 1.10 -6.51
CA LEU A 34 1.05 1.84 -5.73
C LEU A 34 1.71 2.61 -4.57
N ILE A 35 2.66 2.01 -3.88
CA ILE A 35 3.39 2.65 -2.79
C ILE A 35 4.36 3.71 -3.32
N GLU A 36 4.98 3.50 -4.48
CA GLU A 36 5.89 4.47 -5.12
C GLU A 36 5.21 5.81 -5.45
N ILE A 37 3.90 5.79 -5.71
CA ILE A 37 3.10 7.01 -5.94
C ILE A 37 3.12 7.93 -4.72
N GLU A 38 3.03 7.38 -3.51
CA GLU A 38 3.05 8.15 -2.26
C GLU A 38 4.47 8.30 -1.70
N GLN A 39 5.32 7.30 -1.90
CA GLN A 39 6.68 7.24 -1.39
C GLN A 39 7.64 6.76 -2.50
N PRO A 40 8.17 7.67 -3.33
CA PRO A 40 9.08 7.32 -4.43
C PRO A 40 10.33 6.55 -4.01
N LYS A 41 10.73 6.66 -2.75
CA LYS A 41 11.86 5.94 -2.15
C LYS A 41 11.59 4.45 -1.92
N ALA A 42 10.34 3.99 -2.03
CA ALA A 42 9.95 2.59 -1.84
C ALA A 42 10.38 1.66 -2.99
N LYS A 43 10.96 2.22 -4.06
CA LYS A 43 11.37 1.47 -5.25
C LYS A 43 12.42 0.39 -4.97
N ASP A 44 13.33 0.63 -4.03
CA ASP A 44 14.46 -0.26 -3.74
C ASP A 44 14.32 -1.05 -2.43
N THR A 45 13.18 -0.93 -1.73
CA THR A 45 12.92 -1.66 -0.47
C THR A 45 12.52 -3.12 -0.70
N ASN A 46 12.85 -4.00 0.26
CA ASN A 46 12.39 -5.40 0.25
C ASN A 46 10.86 -5.49 0.45
N LEU A 47 10.29 -6.69 0.29
CA LEU A 47 8.84 -6.89 0.37
C LEU A 47 8.26 -6.59 1.76
N ASP A 48 8.95 -6.97 2.84
CA ASP A 48 8.47 -6.74 4.21
C ASP A 48 8.41 -5.25 4.55
N ASP A 49 9.42 -4.48 4.15
CA ASP A 49 9.45 -3.03 4.26
C ASP A 49 8.35 -2.41 3.39
N LEU A 50 8.11 -2.95 2.20
CA LEU A 50 7.05 -2.50 1.31
C LEU A 50 5.67 -2.71 1.93
N ILE A 51 5.40 -3.89 2.52
CA ILE A 51 4.15 -4.18 3.23
C ILE A 51 3.98 -3.25 4.43
N SER A 52 5.06 -3.03 5.19
CA SER A 52 5.05 -2.12 6.34
C SER A 52 4.71 -0.68 5.93
N LEU A 53 5.33 -0.18 4.86
CA LEU A 53 5.02 1.14 4.29
C LEU A 53 3.57 1.22 3.81
N GLY A 54 3.08 0.18 3.13
CA GLY A 54 1.69 0.12 2.70
C GLY A 54 0.70 0.17 3.87
N LEU A 55 0.95 -0.57 4.95
CA LEU A 55 0.11 -0.52 6.15
C LEU A 55 0.12 0.85 6.83
N ILE A 56 1.27 1.52 6.87
CA ILE A 56 1.38 2.89 7.39
C ILE A 56 0.54 3.85 6.54
N LEU A 57 0.60 3.73 5.21
CA LEU A 57 -0.20 4.54 4.30
C LEU A 57 -1.70 4.29 4.52
N VAL A 58 -2.13 3.03 4.62
CA VAL A 58 -3.53 2.68 4.91
C VAL A 58 -3.98 3.26 6.25
N GLY A 59 -3.17 3.08 7.30
CA GLY A 59 -3.47 3.60 8.63
C GLY A 59 -3.59 5.13 8.63
N ALA A 60 -2.66 5.82 7.98
CA ALA A 60 -2.70 7.28 7.85
C ALA A 60 -3.95 7.76 7.10
N TYR A 61 -4.35 7.08 6.02
CA TYR A 61 -5.58 7.40 5.30
C TYR A 61 -6.82 7.23 6.17
N VAL A 62 -6.94 6.10 6.86
CA VAL A 62 -8.09 5.82 7.74
C VAL A 62 -8.19 6.86 8.85
N LEU A 63 -7.06 7.22 9.47
CA LEU A 63 -7.00 8.27 10.48
C LEU A 63 -7.41 9.64 9.90
N LEU A 64 -6.87 10.03 8.75
CA LEU A 64 -7.25 11.29 8.08
C LEU A 64 -8.73 11.32 7.73
N LYS A 65 -9.29 10.21 7.25
CA LYS A 65 -10.72 10.09 6.92
C LYS A 65 -11.60 10.16 8.16
N ALA A 66 -11.16 9.60 9.29
CA ALA A 66 -11.87 9.68 10.55
C ALA A 66 -11.82 11.09 11.18
N LEU A 67 -10.70 11.79 11.03
CA LEU A 67 -10.50 13.16 11.53
C LEU A 67 -11.11 14.24 10.64
N SER A 68 -11.35 13.95 9.36
CA SER A 68 -12.01 14.87 8.41
C SER A 68 -13.54 14.78 8.47
N LYS A 69 -14.08 14.20 9.55
CA LYS A 69 -15.50 13.96 9.82
C LYS A 69 -15.96 14.84 10.97
#